data_AF-A0A7S3RZ52-F1
#
_entry.id   AF-A0A7S3RZ52-F1
#
_cell.length_a   1.000
_cell.length_b   1.000
_cell.length_c   1.000
_cell.angle_alpha   90.00
_cell.angle_beta   90.00
_cell.angle_gamma   90.00
#
_symmetry.space_group_name_H-M   'P 1'
#
loop_
_entity.id
_entity.type
_entity.pdbx_description
1 polymer ?
#
loop_
_entity_poly.entity_id
_entity_poly.type
_entity_poly.pdbx_seq_one_letter_code
_entity_poly.pdbx_strand_id
1 'polypeptide(L)'
;DLAAAALGSCDTSPSAPRGLLLHLFAGGPRDGSFAHFATALGFDVIERDIILDPGHNLVDDRVFAEVIELIQSGAVKAVLLGTPCGTFSVLRIPQQDGREGPPQLRDRLHPMGMPGVPRQNLNELATANVLVRRTVIIAQAIADAGGVFIIENPPDRGDGPLYQAKFASHAPLWLVPEVIELADRTGAIKITFPQCALGSDFQKWTTLLVSPQLVPQLVDLSRLACQHPDGHRDVAVGARAARAAAYPPLMNRRLAEAISDCLTSLGGGAPKESSHLAGDAAGEASEPAGEDLDAPAAGRGSKGIVADAVDCRRNDLRGSKRSRDGMRDAQLSQRARQRLKRRQAASSGEAGD
;
A
#
# COMPACT_ATOMS: atom_id res chain seq x y z
N ASP A 1 5.19 52.20 35.60
CA ASP A 1 5.54 51.65 34.29
C ASP A 1 5.66 50.15 34.32
N LEU A 2 4.75 49.53 33.58
CA LEU A 2 4.65 48.10 33.30
C LEU A 2 5.65 47.74 32.20
N ALA A 3 6.57 46.81 32.44
CA ALA A 3 7.19 45.98 31.40
C ALA A 3 8.05 44.86 32.02
N ALA A 4 7.41 43.88 32.66
CA ALA A 4 7.98 42.55 32.83
C ALA A 4 7.20 41.60 31.91
N ALA A 5 7.51 41.65 30.61
CA ALA A 5 6.93 40.75 29.63
C ALA A 5 7.65 39.41 29.70
N ALA A 6 6.85 38.38 29.96
CA ALA A 6 7.24 36.99 30.07
C ALA A 6 8.02 36.53 28.85
N LEU A 7 9.26 36.09 29.07
CA LEU A 7 9.95 35.16 28.19
C LEU A 7 9.22 33.81 28.33
N GLY A 8 8.23 33.59 27.47
CA GLY A 8 7.63 32.28 27.30
C GLY A 8 8.71 31.30 26.85
N SER A 9 9.09 30.39 27.74
CA SER A 9 9.89 29.22 27.39
C SER A 9 9.13 28.46 26.30
N CYS A 10 9.72 28.37 25.11
CA CYS A 10 9.29 27.38 24.13
C CYS A 10 9.51 26.01 24.75
N ASP A 11 8.42 25.36 25.14
CA ASP A 11 8.43 23.99 25.58
C ASP A 11 8.78 23.12 24.35
N THR A 12 10.08 22.88 24.15
CA THR A 12 10.59 21.97 23.11
C THR A 12 10.55 20.53 23.61
N SER A 13 9.48 20.15 24.30
CA SER A 13 9.17 18.74 24.51
C SER A 13 8.78 18.16 23.15
N PRO A 14 9.45 17.10 22.65
CA PRO A 14 9.06 16.48 21.40
C PRO A 14 7.60 16.03 21.52
N SER A 15 6.71 16.60 20.71
CA SER A 15 5.32 16.18 20.65
C SER A 15 5.27 14.68 20.36
N ALA A 16 4.42 13.94 21.08
CA ALA A 16 4.28 12.51 20.85
C ALA A 16 4.03 12.21 19.36
N PRO A 17 4.64 11.16 18.79
CA PRO A 17 4.48 10.84 17.38
C PRO A 17 3.01 10.69 16.98
N ARG A 18 2.63 11.27 15.84
CA ARG A 18 1.27 11.19 15.27
C ARG A 18 0.87 9.78 14.85
N GLY A 19 1.83 8.86 14.81
CA GLY A 19 1.66 7.47 14.42
C GLY A 19 2.92 6.93 13.77
N LEU A 20 2.88 5.64 13.43
CA LEU A 20 3.98 4.96 12.75
C LEU A 20 3.65 4.74 11.27
N LEU A 21 4.60 5.05 10.38
CA LEU A 21 4.52 4.73 8.95
C LEU A 21 5.56 3.66 8.61
N LEU A 22 5.20 2.74 7.71
CA LEU A 22 6.15 1.77 7.16
C LEU A 22 6.48 2.13 5.71
N HIS A 23 7.76 2.13 5.38
CA HIS A 23 8.24 2.27 4.00
C HIS A 23 9.03 1.01 3.64
N LEU A 24 8.41 0.15 2.84
CA LEU A 24 8.98 -1.13 2.43
C LEU A 24 9.55 -1.01 1.02
N PHE A 25 10.70 -1.64 0.80
CA PHE A 25 11.50 -1.48 -0.43
C PHE A 25 12.00 -0.04 -0.61
N ALA A 26 12.44 0.57 0.49
CA ALA A 26 12.78 1.98 0.57
C ALA A 26 14.01 2.39 -0.28
N GLY A 27 14.82 1.43 -0.72
CA GLY A 27 16.13 1.67 -1.33
C GLY A 27 17.16 2.20 -0.32
N GLY A 28 18.29 2.68 -0.84
CA GLY A 28 19.39 3.20 0.00
C GLY A 28 19.14 4.60 0.58
N PRO A 29 19.93 5.04 1.58
CA PRO A 29 19.80 6.34 2.22
C PRO A 29 20.00 7.48 1.22
N ARG A 30 19.23 8.56 1.36
CA ARG A 30 19.29 9.73 0.48
C ARG A 30 18.63 10.95 1.11
N ASP A 31 19.08 12.14 0.70
CA ASP A 31 18.44 13.39 1.06
C ASP A 31 17.04 13.50 0.44
N GLY A 32 16.13 14.13 1.18
CA GLY A 32 14.73 14.25 0.73
C GLY A 32 14.02 12.91 0.56
N SER A 33 14.36 11.91 1.39
CA SER A 33 13.65 10.63 1.45
C SER A 33 12.22 10.81 1.95
N PHE A 34 11.39 9.77 1.75
CA PHE A 34 10.05 9.74 2.34
C PHE A 34 10.10 9.88 3.87
N ALA A 35 11.00 9.13 4.53
CA ALA A 35 11.18 9.22 5.98
C ALA A 35 11.54 10.64 6.44
N HIS A 36 12.42 11.34 5.72
CA HIS A 36 12.78 12.73 6.04
C HIS A 36 11.55 13.64 6.12
N PHE A 37 10.68 13.62 5.11
CA PHE A 37 9.47 14.46 5.11
C PHE A 37 8.41 13.98 6.10
N ALA A 38 8.21 12.67 6.25
CA ALA A 38 7.24 12.13 7.19
C ALA A 38 7.63 12.39 8.67
N THR A 39 8.91 12.29 9.02
CA THR A 39 9.38 12.65 10.37
C THR A 39 9.21 14.14 10.64
N ALA A 40 9.47 15.01 9.65
CA ALA A 40 9.22 16.44 9.79
C ALA A 40 7.72 16.78 10.00
N LEU A 41 6.82 15.91 9.54
CA LEU A 41 5.38 16.01 9.78
C LEU A 41 4.93 15.39 11.12
N GLY A 42 5.86 14.86 11.93
CA GLY A 42 5.61 14.31 13.26
C GLY A 42 5.29 12.82 13.31
N PHE A 43 5.64 12.05 12.27
CA PHE A 43 5.50 10.59 12.27
C PHE A 43 6.80 9.87 12.61
N ASP A 44 6.67 8.73 13.28
CA ASP A 44 7.74 7.74 13.29
C ASP A 44 7.72 6.97 11.97
N VAL A 45 8.90 6.62 11.44
CA VAL A 45 9.02 5.90 10.16
C VAL A 45 9.98 4.74 10.32
N ILE A 46 9.54 3.55 9.89
CA ILE A 46 10.42 2.39 9.75
C ILE A 46 10.61 2.11 8.26
N GLU A 47 11.84 2.30 7.79
CA GLU A 47 12.26 1.93 6.44
C GLU A 47 12.86 0.51 6.44
N ARG A 48 12.40 -0.35 5.54
CA ARG A 48 12.95 -1.70 5.35
C ARG A 48 13.30 -1.92 3.89
N ASP A 49 14.58 -2.24 3.64
CA ASP A 49 15.11 -2.63 2.34
C ASP A 49 16.37 -3.48 2.54
N ILE A 50 16.60 -4.45 1.66
CA ILE A 50 17.80 -5.30 1.67
C ILE A 50 19.09 -4.52 1.38
N ILE A 51 18.98 -3.35 0.73
CA ILE A 51 20.09 -2.41 0.52
C ILE A 51 20.49 -1.74 1.84
N LEU A 52 19.54 -1.53 2.76
CA LEU A 52 19.80 -0.95 4.08
C LEU A 52 20.35 -2.01 5.04
N ASP A 53 19.71 -3.19 5.06
CA ASP A 53 20.11 -4.33 5.87
C ASP A 53 19.64 -5.62 5.19
N PRO A 54 20.53 -6.59 4.85
CA PRO A 54 20.13 -7.88 4.31
C PRO A 54 19.08 -8.62 5.16
N GLY A 55 19.03 -8.35 6.47
CA GLY A 55 18.02 -8.86 7.41
C GLY A 55 16.61 -8.31 7.20
N HIS A 56 16.43 -7.28 6.36
CA HIS A 56 15.12 -6.76 5.96
C HIS A 56 14.48 -7.53 4.80
N ASN A 57 15.01 -8.70 4.44
CA ASN A 57 14.53 -9.49 3.32
C ASN A 57 13.09 -9.99 3.54
N LEU A 58 12.13 -9.36 2.85
CA LEU A 58 10.74 -9.77 2.82
C LEU A 58 10.48 -11.06 2.04
N VAL A 59 11.48 -11.90 1.74
CA VAL A 59 11.30 -13.32 1.38
C VAL A 59 11.42 -14.23 2.61
N ASP A 60 12.09 -13.78 3.67
CA ASP A 60 12.18 -14.50 4.95
C ASP A 60 10.82 -14.44 5.67
N ASP A 61 10.25 -15.60 6.00
CA ASP A 61 8.95 -15.71 6.68
C ASP A 61 8.94 -14.99 8.03
N ARG A 62 10.07 -14.99 8.77
CA ARG A 62 10.17 -14.31 10.07
C ARG A 62 10.06 -12.80 9.90
N VAL A 63 10.80 -12.24 8.95
CA VAL A 63 10.82 -10.80 8.69
C VAL A 63 9.44 -10.32 8.23
N PHE A 64 8.77 -11.11 7.39
CA PHE A 64 7.40 -10.83 6.98
C PHE A 64 6.40 -10.93 8.12
N ALA A 65 6.49 -11.96 8.96
CA ALA A 65 5.63 -12.10 10.13
C ALA A 65 5.76 -10.88 11.07
N GLU A 66 6.97 -10.40 11.32
CA GLU A 66 7.19 -9.18 12.12
C GLU A 66 6.49 -7.94 11.55
N VAL A 67 6.47 -7.78 10.21
CA VAL A 67 5.74 -6.66 9.57
C VAL A 67 4.24 -6.80 9.80
N ILE A 68 3.70 -8.00 9.63
CA ILE A 68 2.27 -8.26 9.83
C ILE A 68 1.88 -8.06 11.29
N GLU A 69 2.66 -8.58 12.26
CA GLU A 69 2.44 -8.37 13.69
C GLU A 69 2.44 -6.88 14.05
N LEU A 70 3.37 -6.10 13.47
CA LEU A 70 3.44 -4.67 13.70
C LEU A 70 2.21 -3.93 13.17
N ILE A 71 1.71 -4.30 11.98
CA ILE A 71 0.46 -3.75 11.43
C ILE A 71 -0.73 -4.12 12.31
N GLN A 72 -0.85 -5.40 12.69
CA GLN A 72 -1.93 -5.92 13.53
C GLN A 72 -1.94 -5.34 14.94
N SER A 73 -0.82 -4.80 15.43
CA SER A 73 -0.77 -4.07 16.69
C SER A 73 -1.58 -2.77 16.68
N GLY A 74 -1.98 -2.27 15.50
CA GLY A 74 -2.71 -1.00 15.32
C GLY A 74 -1.84 0.27 15.38
N ALA A 75 -0.52 0.11 15.59
CA ALA A 75 0.43 1.21 15.64
C ALA A 75 0.68 1.84 14.26
N VAL A 76 0.70 1.02 13.20
CA VAL A 76 0.96 1.46 11.83
C VAL A 76 -0.27 2.16 11.26
N LYS A 77 -0.08 3.36 10.70
CA LYS A 77 -1.14 4.18 10.10
C LYS A 77 -1.12 4.18 8.58
N ALA A 78 0.05 4.05 7.99
CA ALA A 78 0.16 3.85 6.55
C ALA A 78 1.37 3.00 6.16
N VAL A 79 1.28 2.38 4.97
CA VAL A 79 2.40 1.66 4.34
C VAL A 79 2.64 2.18 2.92
N LEU A 80 3.87 2.57 2.63
CA LEU A 80 4.38 2.85 1.28
C LEU A 80 5.21 1.66 0.79
N LEU A 81 4.88 1.10 -0.38
CA LEU A 81 5.51 -0.09 -0.93
C LEU A 81 6.08 0.17 -2.34
N GLY A 82 7.39 0.32 -2.44
CA GLY A 82 8.14 0.38 -3.72
C GLY A 82 8.41 -1.01 -4.31
N THR A 83 7.35 -1.79 -4.54
CA THR A 83 7.45 -3.24 -4.83
C THR A 83 8.46 -3.53 -5.96
N PRO A 84 9.43 -4.46 -5.80
CA PRO A 84 10.49 -4.65 -6.77
C PRO A 84 9.97 -4.96 -8.18
N CYS A 85 10.34 -4.11 -9.15
CA CYS A 85 9.79 -4.14 -10.51
C CYS A 85 10.65 -4.93 -11.52
N GLY A 86 11.76 -5.54 -11.11
CA GLY A 86 12.79 -6.09 -12.01
C GLY A 86 12.26 -7.10 -13.04
N THR A 87 11.40 -8.03 -12.62
CA THR A 87 10.80 -9.04 -13.53
C THR A 87 9.64 -8.49 -14.37
N PHE A 88 9.14 -7.29 -14.06
CA PHE A 88 8.11 -6.55 -14.78
C PHE A 88 8.71 -5.51 -15.74
N SER A 89 10.03 -5.38 -15.82
CA SER A 89 10.68 -4.30 -16.58
C SER A 89 10.49 -4.46 -18.09
N VAL A 90 10.17 -3.35 -18.78
CA VAL A 90 10.17 -3.27 -20.25
C VAL A 90 11.53 -3.60 -20.88
N LEU A 91 12.62 -3.48 -20.13
CA LEU A 91 13.96 -3.85 -20.61
C LEU A 91 14.11 -5.36 -20.87
N ARG A 92 13.16 -6.17 -20.42
CA ARG A 92 13.11 -7.61 -20.70
C ARG A 92 12.35 -7.94 -21.98
N ILE A 93 11.64 -6.98 -22.58
CA ILE A 93 10.87 -7.21 -23.80
C ILE A 93 11.83 -7.26 -25.00
N PRO A 94 11.83 -8.35 -25.79
CA PRO A 94 12.69 -8.46 -26.96
C PRO A 94 12.53 -7.26 -27.89
N GLN A 95 13.65 -6.59 -28.19
CA GLN A 95 13.66 -5.50 -29.15
C GLN A 95 13.92 -6.04 -30.56
N GLN A 96 13.28 -5.46 -31.57
CA GLN A 96 13.49 -5.82 -32.97
C GLN A 96 14.87 -5.40 -33.50
N ASP A 97 15.58 -4.53 -32.78
CA ASP A 97 16.89 -3.98 -33.18
C ASP A 97 18.08 -4.85 -32.77
N GLY A 98 17.83 -6.06 -32.26
CA GLY A 98 18.88 -7.03 -31.91
C GLY A 98 19.62 -6.75 -30.60
N ARG A 99 19.22 -5.74 -29.81
CA ARG A 99 19.79 -5.53 -28.48
C ARG A 99 19.40 -6.65 -27.52
N GLU A 100 20.40 -7.31 -26.94
CA GLU A 100 20.21 -8.35 -25.92
C GLU A 100 19.90 -7.72 -24.56
N GLY A 101 18.64 -7.83 -24.12
CA GLY A 101 18.22 -7.59 -22.75
C GLY A 101 18.12 -8.90 -21.95
N PRO A 102 17.94 -8.84 -20.62
CA PRO A 102 17.58 -10.04 -19.85
C PRO A 102 16.30 -10.67 -20.41
N PRO A 103 16.13 -11.99 -20.34
CA PRO A 103 14.99 -12.65 -20.95
C PRO A 103 13.66 -12.14 -20.37
N GLN A 104 12.64 -12.03 -21.23
CA GLN A 104 11.26 -11.83 -20.80
C GLN A 104 10.83 -13.01 -19.93
N LEU A 105 10.28 -12.74 -18.75
CA LEU A 105 9.85 -13.78 -17.80
C LEU A 105 8.33 -13.89 -17.69
N ARG A 106 7.60 -12.85 -18.11
CA ARG A 106 6.15 -12.69 -18.00
C ARG A 106 5.63 -12.03 -19.27
N ASP A 107 4.44 -12.40 -19.71
CA ASP A 107 3.70 -11.68 -20.74
C ASP A 107 2.26 -11.39 -20.24
N ARG A 108 1.47 -10.69 -21.04
CA ARG A 108 0.11 -10.29 -20.65
C ARG A 108 -0.82 -11.48 -20.41
N LEU A 109 -0.58 -12.63 -21.05
CA LEU A 109 -1.37 -13.86 -20.88
C LEU A 109 -0.88 -14.66 -19.66
N HIS A 110 0.39 -14.49 -19.29
CA HIS A 110 1.07 -15.21 -18.23
C HIS A 110 1.73 -14.23 -17.24
N PRO A 111 0.94 -13.39 -16.54
CA PRO A 111 1.47 -12.37 -15.64
C PRO A 111 2.27 -12.95 -14.47
N MET A 112 2.09 -14.23 -14.15
CA MET A 112 2.83 -14.94 -13.10
C MET A 112 4.08 -15.69 -13.58
N GLY A 113 4.32 -15.75 -14.90
CA GLY A 113 5.43 -16.49 -15.48
C GLY A 113 5.05 -17.18 -16.79
N MET A 114 5.78 -16.92 -17.87
CA MET A 114 5.55 -17.58 -19.16
C MET A 114 5.90 -19.07 -19.13
N PRO A 115 5.27 -19.89 -19.98
CA PRO A 115 5.80 -21.21 -20.31
C PRO A 115 7.23 -21.10 -20.84
N GLY A 116 8.12 -22.00 -20.41
CA GLY A 116 9.49 -22.05 -20.93
C GLY A 116 10.46 -20.99 -20.39
N VAL A 117 10.16 -20.36 -19.24
CA VAL A 117 11.12 -19.48 -18.54
C VAL A 117 12.47 -20.20 -18.38
N PRO A 118 13.60 -19.57 -18.78
CA PRO A 118 14.91 -20.19 -18.66
C PRO A 118 15.21 -20.64 -17.23
N ARG A 119 15.80 -21.84 -17.09
CA ARG A 119 16.06 -22.46 -15.77
C ARG A 119 16.81 -21.53 -14.81
N GLN A 120 17.76 -20.75 -15.33
CA GLN A 120 18.55 -19.80 -14.55
C GLN A 120 17.73 -18.63 -13.95
N ASN A 121 16.56 -18.34 -14.52
CA ASN A 121 15.67 -17.25 -14.07
C ASN A 121 14.48 -17.74 -13.23
N LEU A 122 14.31 -19.05 -13.03
CA LEU A 122 13.18 -19.59 -12.25
C LEU A 122 13.19 -19.08 -10.80
N ASN A 123 14.36 -19.03 -10.16
CA ASN A 123 14.46 -18.53 -8.78
C ASN A 123 14.18 -17.02 -8.68
N GLU A 124 14.63 -16.24 -9.67
CA GLU A 124 14.34 -14.81 -9.77
C GLU A 124 12.83 -14.58 -9.88
N LEU A 125 12.17 -15.31 -10.78
CA LEU A 125 10.73 -15.22 -10.99
C LEU A 125 9.93 -15.65 -9.75
N ALA A 126 10.32 -16.76 -9.12
CA ALA A 126 9.69 -17.25 -7.90
C ALA A 126 9.83 -16.24 -6.75
N THR A 127 11.03 -15.68 -6.56
CA THR A 127 11.29 -14.63 -5.57
C THR A 127 10.41 -13.40 -5.82
N ALA A 128 10.32 -12.94 -7.06
CA ALA A 128 9.46 -11.82 -7.42
C ALA A 128 7.97 -12.11 -7.13
N ASN A 129 7.48 -13.32 -7.41
CA ASN A 129 6.11 -13.71 -7.09
C ASN A 129 5.84 -13.72 -5.58
N VAL A 130 6.79 -14.20 -4.77
CA VAL A 130 6.67 -14.14 -3.30
C VAL A 130 6.58 -12.69 -2.81
N LEU A 131 7.45 -11.81 -3.31
CA LEU A 131 7.44 -10.40 -2.92
C LEU A 131 6.14 -9.70 -3.31
N VAL A 132 5.59 -9.98 -4.50
CA VAL A 132 4.29 -9.44 -4.92
C VAL A 132 3.17 -9.93 -4.00
N ARG A 133 3.13 -11.23 -3.70
CA ARG A 133 2.14 -11.80 -2.78
C ARG A 133 2.22 -11.15 -1.40
N ARG A 134 3.44 -10.92 -0.88
CA ARG A 134 3.64 -10.27 0.42
C ARG A 134 3.28 -8.80 0.41
N THR A 135 3.57 -8.06 -0.67
CA THR A 135 3.06 -6.70 -0.90
C THR A 135 1.54 -6.68 -0.78
N VAL A 136 0.84 -7.60 -1.47
CA VAL A 136 -0.62 -7.68 -1.46
C VAL A 136 -1.16 -7.97 -0.05
N ILE A 137 -0.57 -8.95 0.65
CA ILE A 137 -1.00 -9.30 2.01
C ILE A 137 -0.77 -8.12 2.98
N ILE A 138 0.36 -7.43 2.88
CA ILE A 138 0.66 -6.26 3.72
C ILE A 138 -0.33 -5.12 3.45
N ALA A 139 -0.60 -4.82 2.18
CA ALA A 139 -1.56 -3.78 1.79
C ALA A 139 -2.98 -4.10 2.26
N GLN A 140 -3.41 -5.37 2.15
CA GLN A 140 -4.68 -5.82 2.69
C GLN A 140 -4.70 -5.70 4.22
N ALA A 141 -3.65 -6.15 4.92
CA ALA A 141 -3.59 -6.12 6.37
C ALA A 141 -3.66 -4.71 6.95
N ILE A 142 -3.00 -3.72 6.31
CA ILE A 142 -3.11 -2.32 6.77
C ILE A 142 -4.49 -1.74 6.47
N ALA A 143 -5.11 -2.07 5.34
CA ALA A 143 -6.48 -1.66 5.04
C ALA A 143 -7.48 -2.24 6.06
N ASP A 144 -7.35 -3.53 6.41
CA ASP A 144 -8.18 -4.21 7.41
C ASP A 144 -7.99 -3.62 8.82
N ALA A 145 -6.79 -3.12 9.12
CA ALA A 145 -6.48 -2.40 10.37
C ALA A 145 -6.96 -0.93 10.38
N GLY A 146 -7.61 -0.46 9.30
CA GLY A 146 -8.11 0.90 9.17
C GLY A 146 -7.05 1.95 8.79
N GLY A 147 -5.85 1.51 8.39
CA GLY A 147 -4.83 2.37 7.81
C GLY A 147 -4.95 2.50 6.29
N VAL A 148 -3.98 3.18 5.67
CA VAL A 148 -3.95 3.39 4.22
C VAL A 148 -2.66 2.86 3.61
N PHE A 149 -2.67 2.54 2.32
CA PHE A 149 -1.49 2.06 1.60
C PHE A 149 -1.30 2.76 0.26
N ILE A 150 -0.04 2.74 -0.18
CA ILE A 150 0.40 3.15 -1.52
C ILE A 150 1.34 2.06 -2.04
N ILE A 151 0.98 1.42 -3.16
CA ILE A 151 1.86 0.52 -3.89
C ILE A 151 2.35 1.25 -5.14
N GLU A 152 3.66 1.31 -5.35
CA GLU A 152 4.26 1.95 -6.53
C GLU A 152 4.89 0.91 -7.45
N ASN A 153 4.68 1.10 -8.75
CA ASN A 153 5.37 0.35 -9.80
C ASN A 153 5.35 1.13 -11.14
N PRO A 154 6.22 0.78 -12.11
CA PRO A 154 6.09 1.29 -13.46
C PRO A 154 4.68 1.09 -14.06
N PRO A 155 4.24 1.97 -14.97
CA PRO A 155 2.94 1.87 -15.61
C PRO A 155 2.88 0.70 -16.59
N ASP A 156 1.67 0.38 -17.05
CA ASP A 156 1.51 -0.46 -18.22
C ASP A 156 2.04 0.25 -19.48
N ARG A 157 2.81 -0.49 -20.27
CA ARG A 157 3.38 -0.10 -21.57
C ARG A 157 2.90 -1.00 -22.71
N GLY A 158 2.27 -2.13 -22.38
CA GLY A 158 1.67 -3.06 -23.32
C GLY A 158 0.22 -2.73 -23.65
N ASP A 159 -0.39 -1.79 -22.93
CA ASP A 159 -1.75 -1.29 -23.16
C ASP A 159 -1.96 0.08 -22.48
N GLY A 160 -3.10 0.71 -22.75
CA GLY A 160 -3.54 1.96 -22.12
C GLY A 160 -2.87 3.23 -22.66
N PRO A 161 -3.00 4.37 -21.94
CA PRO A 161 -2.56 5.68 -22.43
C PRO A 161 -1.05 5.81 -22.68
N LEU A 162 -0.25 4.90 -22.11
CA LEU A 162 1.21 4.88 -22.21
C LEU A 162 1.74 3.74 -23.08
N TYR A 163 0.84 3.10 -23.85
CA TYR A 163 1.15 2.04 -24.80
C TYR A 163 2.29 2.39 -25.74
N GLN A 164 3.16 1.42 -25.99
CA GLN A 164 4.16 1.48 -27.05
C GLN A 164 4.19 0.13 -27.77
N ALA A 165 4.09 0.15 -29.10
CA ALA A 165 4.02 -1.09 -29.91
C ALA A 165 5.17 -2.07 -29.64
N LYS A 166 6.39 -1.56 -29.44
CA LYS A 166 7.58 -2.35 -29.08
C LYS A 166 7.51 -3.04 -27.71
N PHE A 167 6.54 -2.66 -26.88
CA PHE A 167 6.30 -3.22 -25.56
C PHE A 167 4.93 -3.91 -25.47
N ALA A 168 4.32 -4.29 -26.59
CA ALA A 168 2.97 -4.88 -26.63
C ALA A 168 2.80 -6.13 -25.75
N SER A 169 3.85 -6.95 -25.55
CA SER A 169 3.81 -8.12 -24.67
C SER A 169 4.06 -7.81 -23.19
N HIS A 170 4.29 -6.54 -22.82
CA HIS A 170 4.63 -6.14 -21.46
C HIS A 170 3.51 -6.45 -20.46
N ALA A 171 3.89 -7.20 -19.43
CA ALA A 171 3.05 -7.50 -18.27
C ALA A 171 3.52 -6.64 -17.09
N PRO A 172 2.80 -5.56 -16.72
CA PRO A 172 3.10 -4.82 -15.50
C PRO A 172 2.62 -5.57 -14.25
N LEU A 173 3.05 -5.12 -13.07
CA LEU A 173 2.54 -5.57 -11.77
C LEU A 173 0.99 -5.56 -11.71
N TRP A 174 0.37 -4.58 -12.37
CA TRP A 174 -1.07 -4.33 -12.35
C TRP A 174 -1.93 -5.42 -13.03
N LEU A 175 -1.30 -6.37 -13.74
CA LEU A 175 -1.99 -7.54 -14.32
C LEU A 175 -1.84 -8.81 -13.46
N VAL A 176 -1.11 -8.75 -12.35
CA VAL A 176 -1.00 -9.89 -11.43
C VAL A 176 -2.38 -10.11 -10.77
N PRO A 177 -2.94 -11.34 -10.82
CA PRO A 177 -4.27 -11.62 -10.28
C PRO A 177 -4.47 -11.15 -8.84
N GLU A 178 -3.51 -11.41 -7.96
CA GLU A 178 -3.60 -10.99 -6.56
C GLU A 178 -3.62 -9.45 -6.37
N VAL A 179 -3.02 -8.70 -7.30
CA VAL A 179 -3.04 -7.22 -7.27
C VAL A 179 -4.39 -6.68 -7.76
N ILE A 180 -4.98 -7.33 -8.76
CA ILE A 180 -6.33 -7.01 -9.24
C ILE A 180 -7.35 -7.26 -8.11
N GLU A 181 -7.30 -8.45 -7.49
CA GLU A 181 -8.17 -8.80 -6.36
C GLU A 181 -8.02 -7.82 -5.18
N LEU A 182 -6.79 -7.38 -4.87
CA LEU A 182 -6.56 -6.36 -3.85
C LEU A 182 -7.27 -5.05 -4.21
N ALA A 183 -7.12 -4.58 -5.45
CA ALA A 183 -7.76 -3.35 -5.90
C ALA A 183 -9.29 -3.44 -5.80
N ASP A 184 -9.86 -4.57 -6.23
CA ASP A 184 -11.31 -4.81 -6.17
C ASP A 184 -11.83 -4.85 -4.72
N ARG A 185 -11.13 -5.56 -3.82
CA ARG A 185 -11.54 -5.67 -2.40
C ARG A 185 -11.43 -4.35 -1.63
N THR A 186 -10.41 -3.55 -1.93
CA THR A 186 -10.12 -2.31 -1.17
C THR A 186 -10.69 -1.07 -1.83
N GLY A 187 -11.18 -1.17 -3.07
CA GLY A 187 -11.56 -0.04 -3.91
C GLY A 187 -10.37 0.81 -4.37
N ALA A 188 -9.14 0.31 -4.25
CA ALA A 188 -7.94 1.09 -4.52
C ALA A 188 -7.85 1.55 -5.98
N ILE A 189 -7.36 2.76 -6.19
CA ILE A 189 -7.35 3.44 -7.48
C ILE A 189 -5.93 3.60 -8.01
N LYS A 190 -5.76 3.41 -9.32
CA LYS A 190 -4.50 3.65 -10.02
C LYS A 190 -4.35 5.13 -10.40
N ILE A 191 -3.21 5.72 -10.06
CA ILE A 191 -2.83 7.09 -10.41
C ILE A 191 -1.48 7.04 -11.14
N THR A 192 -1.47 7.39 -12.42
CA THR A 192 -0.27 7.32 -13.28
C THR A 192 0.24 8.71 -13.61
N PHE A 193 1.54 8.95 -13.43
CA PHE A 193 2.15 10.26 -13.68
C PHE A 193 3.65 10.17 -14.00
N PRO A 194 4.24 11.21 -14.61
CA PRO A 194 5.67 11.28 -14.87
C PRO A 194 6.42 11.86 -13.66
N GLN A 195 7.39 11.13 -13.12
CA GLN A 195 8.22 11.57 -11.99
C GLN A 195 9.10 12.78 -12.33
N CYS A 196 9.37 13.04 -13.61
CA CYS A 196 10.12 14.22 -14.05
C CYS A 196 9.39 15.54 -13.76
N ALA A 197 8.05 15.55 -13.74
CA ALA A 197 7.27 16.71 -13.32
C ALA A 197 7.43 17.01 -11.81
N LEU A 198 8.04 16.08 -11.07
CA LEU A 198 8.37 16.20 -9.65
C LEU A 198 9.89 16.26 -9.42
N GLY A 199 10.67 16.65 -10.44
CA GLY A 199 12.10 16.90 -10.31
C GLY A 199 13.02 15.69 -10.55
N SER A 200 12.53 14.60 -11.17
CA SER A 200 13.41 13.54 -11.67
C SER A 200 14.19 14.02 -12.90
N ASP A 201 15.51 13.77 -12.93
CA ASP A 201 16.34 13.95 -14.14
C ASP A 201 16.01 12.94 -15.26
N PHE A 202 15.28 11.86 -14.93
CA PHE A 202 14.98 10.74 -15.82
C PHE A 202 13.57 10.82 -16.41
N GLN A 203 13.39 10.29 -17.62
CA GLN A 203 12.05 10.04 -18.19
C GLN A 203 11.37 8.83 -17.54
N LYS A 204 10.99 8.96 -16.27
CA LYS A 204 10.35 7.87 -15.53
C LYS A 204 8.87 8.15 -15.31
N TRP A 205 8.04 7.27 -15.84
CA TRP A 205 6.62 7.20 -15.47
C TRP A 205 6.45 6.18 -14.36
N THR A 206 5.49 6.44 -13.49
CA THR A 206 5.09 5.54 -12.42
C THR A 206 3.57 5.46 -12.32
N THR A 207 3.08 4.40 -11.70
CA THR A 207 1.70 4.25 -11.26
C THR A 207 1.68 3.93 -9.77
N LEU A 208 0.80 4.61 -9.05
CA LEU A 208 0.47 4.30 -7.67
C LEU A 208 -0.88 3.57 -7.66
N LEU A 209 -0.98 2.46 -6.95
CA LEU A 209 -2.25 1.91 -6.49
C LEU A 209 -2.46 2.38 -5.05
N VAL A 210 -3.47 3.22 -4.82
CA VAL A 210 -3.67 3.91 -3.54
C VAL A 210 -5.02 3.57 -2.92
N SER A 211 -5.07 3.49 -1.59
CA SER A 211 -6.34 3.38 -0.87
C SER A 211 -7.29 4.54 -1.24
N PRO A 212 -8.62 4.32 -1.29
CA PRO A 212 -9.59 5.35 -1.69
C PRO A 212 -9.47 6.67 -0.91
N GLN A 213 -9.09 6.58 0.37
CA GLN A 213 -8.98 7.72 1.29
C GLN A 213 -7.87 8.70 0.89
N LEU A 214 -6.86 8.24 0.15
CA LEU A 214 -5.73 9.06 -0.33
C LEU A 214 -6.00 9.74 -1.68
N VAL A 215 -7.07 9.34 -2.37
CA VAL A 215 -7.38 9.83 -3.72
C VAL A 215 -7.56 11.36 -3.76
N PRO A 216 -8.28 12.01 -2.82
CA PRO A 216 -8.44 13.47 -2.86
C PRO A 216 -7.13 14.24 -2.79
N GLN A 217 -6.09 13.67 -2.16
CA GLN A 217 -4.78 14.32 -1.99
C GLN A 217 -3.79 14.02 -3.12
N LEU A 218 -4.02 12.96 -3.91
CA LEU A 218 -3.07 12.45 -4.91
C LEU A 218 -3.59 12.46 -6.35
N VAL A 219 -4.90 12.62 -6.57
CA VAL A 219 -5.49 12.55 -7.92
C VAL A 219 -4.98 13.66 -8.83
N ASP A 220 -4.54 14.78 -8.29
CA ASP A 220 -3.91 15.88 -9.04
C ASP A 220 -2.63 15.42 -9.77
N LEU A 221 -1.91 14.42 -9.24
CA LEU A 221 -0.72 13.89 -9.87
C LEU A 221 -1.02 13.32 -11.26
N SER A 222 -2.22 12.77 -11.51
CA SER A 222 -2.60 12.23 -12.82
C SER A 222 -2.68 13.30 -13.92
N ARG A 223 -2.69 14.58 -13.55
CA ARG A 223 -2.72 15.72 -14.47
C ARG A 223 -1.32 16.21 -14.84
N LEU A 224 -0.28 15.69 -14.19
CA LEU A 224 1.10 16.05 -14.50
C LEU A 224 1.48 15.49 -15.86
N ALA A 225 2.14 16.32 -16.65
CA ALA A 225 2.70 15.97 -17.95
C ALA A 225 4.21 16.14 -17.95
N CYS A 226 4.90 15.37 -18.79
CA CYS A 226 6.32 15.64 -19.04
C CYS A 226 6.46 16.92 -19.87
N GLN A 227 7.25 17.87 -19.38
CA GLN A 227 7.47 19.17 -20.03
C GLN A 227 8.88 19.31 -20.63
N HIS A 228 9.51 18.18 -20.99
CA HIS A 228 10.88 18.15 -21.53
C HIS A 228 10.85 17.81 -23.04
N PRO A 229 10.54 18.78 -23.92
CA PRO A 229 10.41 18.54 -25.36
C PRO A 229 11.74 18.11 -26.00
N ASP A 230 12.87 18.60 -25.48
CA ASP A 230 14.22 18.29 -25.98
C ASP A 230 14.79 16.97 -25.42
N GLY A 231 13.96 16.19 -24.75
CA GLY A 231 14.35 14.95 -24.09
C GLY A 231 14.87 15.15 -22.66
N HIS A 232 15.22 14.04 -22.03
CA HIS A 232 15.67 14.02 -20.64
C HIS A 232 17.19 14.02 -20.55
N ARG A 233 17.72 14.69 -19.52
CA ARG A 233 19.15 14.78 -19.25
C ARG A 233 19.80 13.41 -19.10
N ASP A 234 19.08 12.46 -18.51
CA ASP A 234 19.57 11.11 -18.28
C ASP A 234 18.60 10.01 -18.74
N VAL A 235 19.20 8.88 -19.14
CA VAL A 235 18.49 7.64 -19.50
C VAL A 235 18.82 6.56 -18.46
N ALA A 236 17.79 5.87 -17.97
CA ALA A 236 17.90 4.86 -16.93
C ALA A 236 18.49 3.52 -17.46
N VAL A 237 19.79 3.52 -17.77
CA VAL A 237 20.53 2.33 -18.23
C VAL A 237 21.77 2.07 -17.36
N GLY A 238 22.05 0.79 -17.07
CA GLY A 238 23.21 0.37 -16.25
C GLY A 238 23.17 0.95 -14.84
N ALA A 239 24.29 1.50 -14.36
CA ALA A 239 24.39 2.13 -13.03
C ALA A 239 23.40 3.29 -12.82
N ARG A 240 22.97 3.95 -13.90
CA ARG A 240 21.94 4.99 -13.85
C ARG A 240 20.53 4.45 -13.60
N ALA A 241 20.28 3.16 -13.82
CA ALA A 241 19.01 2.53 -13.50
C ALA A 241 18.77 2.48 -11.97
N ALA A 242 19.82 2.26 -11.18
CA ALA A 242 19.74 2.31 -9.72
C ALA A 242 19.41 3.73 -9.22
N ARG A 243 20.05 4.76 -9.80
CA ARG A 243 19.69 6.16 -9.52
C ARG A 243 18.26 6.51 -9.94
N ALA A 244 17.83 6.02 -11.10
CA ALA A 244 16.47 6.20 -11.59
C ALA A 244 15.43 5.44 -10.75
N ALA A 245 15.82 4.48 -9.92
CA ALA A 245 14.90 3.77 -9.03
C ALA A 245 14.40 4.68 -7.89
N ALA A 246 15.25 5.58 -7.39
CA ALA A 246 14.92 6.48 -6.29
C ALA A 246 13.82 7.49 -6.66
N TYR A 247 12.89 7.72 -5.73
CA TYR A 247 11.84 8.74 -5.88
C TYR A 247 12.44 10.14 -5.77
N PRO A 248 12.04 11.08 -6.64
CA PRO A 248 12.42 12.48 -6.50
C PRO A 248 11.96 13.07 -5.16
N PRO A 249 12.71 14.02 -4.57
CA PRO A 249 12.34 14.63 -3.29
C PRO A 249 10.92 15.20 -3.26
N LEU A 250 10.47 15.86 -4.33
CA LEU A 250 9.12 16.42 -4.37
C LEU A 250 8.04 15.32 -4.40
N MET A 251 8.30 14.17 -5.02
CA MET A 251 7.41 13.01 -4.93
C MET A 251 7.34 12.49 -3.48
N ASN A 252 8.48 12.30 -2.81
CA ASN A 252 8.52 11.88 -1.41
C ASN A 252 7.75 12.82 -0.49
N ARG A 253 7.93 14.14 -0.66
CA ARG A 253 7.18 15.17 0.07
C ARG A 253 5.68 15.04 -0.18
N ARG A 254 5.24 14.99 -1.45
CA ARG A 254 3.82 14.89 -1.79
C ARG A 254 3.16 13.64 -1.20
N LEU A 255 3.85 12.49 -1.19
CA LEU A 255 3.34 11.27 -0.58
C LEU A 255 3.20 11.39 0.95
N ALA A 256 4.18 11.99 1.62
CA ALA A 256 4.16 12.20 3.07
C ALA A 256 3.06 13.18 3.48
N GLU A 257 2.92 14.31 2.77
CA GLU A 257 1.84 15.30 2.96
C GLU A 257 0.47 14.67 2.75
N ALA A 258 0.28 13.91 1.66
CA ALA A 258 -0.98 13.24 1.37
C ALA A 258 -1.40 12.27 2.49
N ILE A 259 -0.46 11.49 3.03
CA ILE A 259 -0.71 10.61 4.18
C ILE A 259 -1.08 11.43 5.42
N SER A 260 -0.34 12.50 5.71
CA SER A 260 -0.62 13.38 6.85
C SER A 260 -2.03 13.98 6.80
N ASP A 261 -2.41 14.53 5.64
CA ASP A 261 -3.71 15.19 5.45
C ASP A 261 -4.85 14.18 5.48
N CYS A 262 -4.66 13.01 4.87
CA CYS A 262 -5.60 11.89 4.95
C CYS A 262 -5.83 11.45 6.41
N LEU A 263 -4.77 11.21 7.17
CA LEU A 263 -4.88 10.77 8.57
C LEU A 263 -5.50 11.85 9.47
N THR A 264 -5.22 13.13 9.20
CA THR A 264 -5.89 14.25 9.89
C THR A 264 -7.39 14.24 9.63
N SER A 265 -7.79 14.01 8.37
CA SER A 265 -9.20 13.96 7.97
C SER A 265 -9.93 12.76 8.58
N LEU A 266 -9.26 11.62 8.72
CA LEU A 266 -9.80 10.41 9.36
C LEU A 266 -9.92 10.58 10.89
N GLY A 267 -8.97 11.25 11.53
CA GLY A 267 -8.97 11.50 12.99
C GLY A 267 -9.89 12.64 13.44
N GLY A 268 -10.25 13.56 12.55
CA GLY A 268 -11.14 14.70 12.83
C GLY A 268 -12.64 14.35 12.92
N GLY A 269 -13.01 13.11 12.65
CA GLY A 269 -14.38 12.59 12.83
C GLY A 269 -14.65 12.17 14.27
N ALA A 270 -14.76 13.11 15.20
CA ALA A 270 -15.37 12.81 16.50
C ALA A 270 -16.84 12.38 16.30
N PRO A 271 -17.39 11.44 17.11
CA PRO A 271 -18.82 11.12 17.06
C PRO A 271 -19.61 12.40 17.32
N LYS A 272 -20.60 12.71 16.48
CA LYS A 272 -21.64 13.64 16.88
C LYS A 272 -22.32 13.03 18.11
N GLU A 273 -22.15 13.66 19.27
CA GLU A 273 -22.98 13.37 20.43
C GLU A 273 -24.44 13.46 19.97
N SER A 274 -25.11 12.31 19.93
CA SER A 274 -26.56 12.29 19.83
C SER A 274 -27.07 12.93 21.11
N SER A 275 -27.55 14.16 21.02
CA SER A 275 -28.27 14.79 22.12
C SER A 275 -29.46 13.90 22.48
N HIS A 276 -29.33 13.18 23.59
CA HIS A 276 -30.45 12.61 24.31
C HIS A 276 -31.39 13.76 24.69
N LEU A 277 -32.51 13.87 23.98
CA LEU A 277 -33.71 14.47 24.54
C LEU A 277 -34.52 13.33 25.14
N ALA A 278 -34.49 13.28 26.47
CA ALA A 278 -35.54 12.64 27.25
C ALA A 278 -36.83 13.47 27.08
N GLY A 279 -37.92 12.80 26.74
CA GLY A 279 -39.26 13.37 26.68
C GLY A 279 -40.27 12.23 26.58
N ASP A 280 -41.11 12.16 27.59
CA ASP A 280 -41.98 11.05 28.00
C ASP A 280 -43.05 10.56 26.99
N ALA A 281 -43.52 9.35 27.29
CA ALA A 281 -44.54 8.55 26.63
C ALA A 281 -45.97 9.14 26.69
N ALA A 282 -46.81 8.79 25.68
CA ALA A 282 -48.19 8.29 25.85
C ALA A 282 -48.92 8.06 24.51
N GLY A 283 -49.66 6.94 24.40
CA GLY A 283 -50.79 6.70 23.47
C GLY A 283 -50.42 6.51 21.99
N GLU A 284 -51.06 5.69 21.16
CA GLU A 284 -52.29 4.91 21.23
C GLU A 284 -52.21 3.89 20.08
N ALA A 285 -52.80 2.71 20.29
CA ALA A 285 -52.99 1.70 19.25
C ALA A 285 -54.14 2.11 18.31
N SER A 286 -53.96 1.96 17.00
CA SER A 286 -55.04 1.67 16.06
C SER A 286 -54.48 1.10 14.76
N GLU A 287 -54.87 -0.14 14.43
CA GLU A 287 -55.02 -0.58 13.04
C GLU A 287 -56.29 0.08 12.48
N PRO A 288 -56.44 0.17 11.13
CA PRO A 288 -57.16 -0.92 10.46
C PRO A 288 -56.64 -1.31 9.06
N ALA A 289 -57.08 -2.51 8.65
CA ALA A 289 -57.46 -3.01 7.32
C ALA A 289 -57.24 -2.09 6.10
N GLY A 290 -56.76 -2.54 4.94
CA GLY A 290 -57.21 -3.70 4.17
C GLY A 290 -57.77 -3.21 2.82
N GLU A 291 -57.74 -4.07 1.81
CA GLU A 291 -58.21 -3.95 0.41
C GLU A 291 -57.11 -3.56 -0.62
N ASP A 292 -56.63 -4.42 -1.52
CA ASP A 292 -57.23 -5.29 -2.58
C ASP A 292 -57.26 -4.64 -3.97
N LEU A 293 -56.75 -5.40 -4.96
CA LEU A 293 -56.96 -5.34 -6.42
C LEU A 293 -56.20 -4.21 -7.18
N ASP A 294 -55.57 -4.39 -8.35
CA ASP A 294 -55.71 -5.39 -9.41
C ASP A 294 -54.41 -5.50 -10.23
N ALA A 295 -54.13 -6.72 -10.71
CA ALA A 295 -53.31 -6.95 -11.90
C ALA A 295 -54.18 -6.82 -13.17
N PRO A 296 -53.57 -6.70 -14.36
CA PRO A 296 -53.70 -7.86 -15.22
C PRO A 296 -52.40 -8.27 -15.93
N ALA A 297 -52.33 -9.58 -16.09
CA ALA A 297 -51.35 -10.33 -16.85
C ALA A 297 -51.69 -10.38 -18.35
N ALA A 298 -50.65 -10.56 -19.18
CA ALA A 298 -50.52 -11.55 -20.27
C ALA A 298 -49.51 -11.03 -21.32
N GLY A 299 -48.53 -11.79 -21.80
CA GLY A 299 -48.18 -13.19 -21.57
C GLY A 299 -47.18 -13.70 -22.61
N ARG A 300 -46.68 -14.92 -22.36
CA ARG A 300 -46.03 -15.90 -23.27
C ARG A 300 -44.67 -15.46 -23.84
N GLY A 301 -43.55 -16.17 -23.68
CA GLY A 301 -43.18 -17.59 -23.70
C GLY A 301 -41.74 -17.58 -24.28
N SER A 302 -40.78 -18.47 -24.05
CA SER A 302 -40.77 -19.88 -23.67
C SER A 302 -39.30 -20.33 -23.62
N LYS A 303 -38.99 -21.34 -22.77
CA LYS A 303 -37.83 -22.29 -22.81
C LYS A 303 -36.43 -21.67 -22.60
N GLY A 304 -35.57 -22.07 -21.66
CA GLY A 304 -35.43 -23.30 -20.89
C GLY A 304 -34.14 -24.02 -21.29
N ILE A 305 -33.01 -23.75 -20.60
CA ILE A 305 -31.86 -24.65 -20.40
C ILE A 305 -31.29 -24.36 -19.00
N VAL A 306 -31.01 -25.42 -18.25
CA VAL A 306 -30.60 -25.47 -16.83
C VAL A 306 -29.22 -26.15 -16.74
N ALA A 307 -28.57 -25.98 -15.58
CA ALA A 307 -27.41 -26.69 -15.01
C ALA A 307 -26.03 -26.02 -15.26
N ASP A 308 -25.15 -25.79 -14.28
CA ASP A 308 -25.06 -26.25 -12.89
C ASP A 308 -24.35 -25.20 -12.01
N ALA A 309 -24.90 -24.96 -10.82
CA ALA A 309 -24.26 -24.23 -9.72
C ALA A 309 -24.07 -25.22 -8.57
N VAL A 310 -22.82 -25.46 -8.17
CA VAL A 310 -22.48 -26.34 -7.04
C VAL A 310 -22.57 -25.53 -5.75
N ASP A 311 -23.60 -25.86 -4.97
CA ASP A 311 -23.80 -25.50 -3.57
C ASP A 311 -22.85 -26.32 -2.68
N CYS A 312 -22.18 -25.64 -1.74
CA CYS A 312 -21.49 -26.27 -0.63
C CYS A 312 -21.70 -25.42 0.64
N ARG A 313 -22.86 -25.59 1.29
CA ARG A 313 -23.05 -25.18 2.68
C ARG A 313 -22.74 -26.31 3.66
N ARG A 314 -21.95 -25.91 4.68
CA ARG A 314 -21.96 -26.33 6.09
C ARG A 314 -21.58 -27.76 6.46
N ASN A 315 -20.52 -27.85 7.25
CA ASN A 315 -20.59 -28.59 8.52
C ASN A 315 -19.71 -27.91 9.59
N ASP A 316 -20.36 -27.29 10.56
CA ASP A 316 -19.80 -27.03 11.89
C ASP A 316 -20.02 -28.27 12.75
N LEU A 317 -19.09 -28.57 13.68
CA LEU A 317 -19.37 -28.92 15.08
C LEU A 317 -18.09 -29.33 15.86
N ARG A 318 -17.83 -28.58 16.95
CA ARG A 318 -17.17 -28.95 18.24
C ARG A 318 -15.64 -29.18 18.19
N GLY A 319 -14.80 -28.72 19.12
CA GLY A 319 -14.97 -28.01 20.40
C GLY A 319 -13.62 -28.00 21.14
N SER A 320 -13.41 -26.98 22.00
CA SER A 320 -12.42 -26.93 23.09
C SER A 320 -10.91 -26.89 22.75
N LYS A 321 -10.36 -25.69 22.49
CA LYS A 321 -8.92 -25.37 22.70
C LYS A 321 -8.63 -23.91 23.11
N ARG A 322 -9.65 -23.12 23.48
CA ARG A 322 -9.55 -21.64 23.57
C ARG A 322 -8.89 -21.03 24.82
N SER A 323 -8.39 -21.80 25.79
CA SER A 323 -7.85 -21.19 27.04
C SER A 323 -6.33 -21.25 27.21
N ARG A 324 -5.59 -22.05 26.43
CA ARG A 324 -4.13 -22.19 26.58
C ARG A 324 -3.31 -21.32 25.63
N ASP A 325 -3.88 -20.88 24.53
CA ASP A 325 -3.16 -20.06 23.54
C ASP A 325 -3.23 -18.57 23.90
N GLY A 326 -4.38 -18.07 24.38
CA GLY A 326 -4.50 -16.69 24.87
C GLY A 326 -3.60 -16.36 26.07
N MET A 327 -3.28 -17.35 26.92
CA MET A 327 -2.36 -17.16 28.05
C MET A 327 -0.89 -17.20 27.62
N ARG A 328 -0.56 -17.93 26.54
CA ARG A 328 0.79 -17.95 25.94
C ARG A 328 1.05 -16.68 25.12
N ASP A 329 0.05 -16.17 24.41
CA ASP A 329 0.13 -14.92 23.65
C ASP A 329 0.30 -13.70 24.57
N ALA A 330 -0.42 -13.68 25.70
CA ALA A 330 -0.25 -12.64 26.72
C ALA A 330 1.17 -12.66 27.33
N GLN A 331 1.74 -13.84 27.59
CA GLN A 331 3.09 -13.99 28.13
C GLN A 331 4.18 -13.63 27.11
N LEU A 332 3.98 -13.97 25.82
CA LEU A 332 4.87 -13.58 24.73
C LEU A 332 4.86 -12.06 24.51
N SER A 333 3.68 -11.44 24.52
CA SER A 333 3.51 -9.98 24.44
C SER A 333 4.18 -9.24 25.60
N GLN A 334 4.09 -9.77 26.82
CA GLN A 334 4.76 -9.19 27.99
C GLN A 334 6.29 -9.29 27.90
N ARG A 335 6.83 -10.41 27.41
CA ARG A 335 8.27 -10.60 27.20
C ARG A 335 8.82 -9.71 26.09
N ALA A 336 8.06 -9.49 25.02
CA ALA A 336 8.42 -8.56 23.94
C ALA A 336 8.51 -7.11 24.46
N ARG A 337 7.52 -6.67 25.25
CA ARG A 337 7.53 -5.34 25.90
C ARG A 337 8.71 -5.16 26.87
N GLN A 338 9.08 -6.20 27.62
CA GLN A 338 10.26 -6.15 28.52
C GLN A 338 11.59 -6.08 27.76
N ARG A 339 11.72 -6.77 26.61
CA ARG A 339 12.92 -6.68 25.76
C ARG A 339 13.08 -5.29 25.13
N LEU A 340 11.98 -4.67 24.72
CA LEU A 340 12.01 -3.30 24.16
C LEU A 340 12.45 -2.28 25.21
N LYS A 341 11.92 -2.36 26.43
CA LYS A 341 12.34 -1.50 27.56
C LYS A 341 13.82 -1.67 27.93
N ARG A 342 14.35 -2.90 27.90
CA ARG A 342 15.78 -3.16 28.17
C ARG A 342 16.70 -2.61 27.08
N ARG A 343 16.28 -2.66 25.80
CA ARG A 343 17.02 -2.04 24.70
C ARG A 343 17.03 -0.52 24.78
N GLN A 344 15.89 0.09 25.14
CA GLN A 344 15.78 1.54 25.32
C GLN A 344 16.59 2.05 26.53
N ALA A 345 16.75 1.25 27.59
CA ALA A 345 17.61 1.58 28.73
C ALA A 345 19.11 1.41 28.44
N ALA A 346 19.48 0.49 27.53
CA ALA A 346 20.86 0.32 27.10
C ALA A 346 21.32 1.46 26.17
N SER A 347 20.43 1.98 25.32
CA SER A 347 20.75 3.11 24.43
C SER A 347 20.85 4.46 25.14
N SER A 348 20.33 4.58 26.36
CA SER A 348 20.40 5.81 27.18
C SER A 348 21.54 5.80 28.21
N GLY A 349 22.31 4.71 28.31
CA GLY A 349 23.43 4.56 29.24
C GLY A 349 24.83 4.81 28.65
N GLU A 350 24.97 5.02 27.34
CA GLU A 350 26.28 5.25 26.68
C GLU A 350 26.64 6.74 26.48
N ALA A 351 25.88 7.65 27.07
CA ALA A 351 26.22 9.09 27.11
C ALA A 351 26.56 9.51 28.54
N GLY A 352 27.66 9.00 29.07
CA GLY A 352 28.11 9.33 30.42
C GLY A 352 29.27 8.49 30.92
N ASP A 353 30.41 8.56 30.23
CA ASP A 353 31.76 8.53 30.82
C ASP A 353 32.76 9.06 29.78
#